data_AF-A0A942PF84-F1
#
_entry.id   AF-A0A942PF84-F1
#
_cell.length_a   1.000
_cell.length_b   1.000
_cell.length_c   1.000
_cell.angle_alpha   90.00
_cell.angle_beta   90.00
_cell.angle_gamma   90.00
#
_symmetry.space_group_name_H-M   'P 1'
#
loop_
_entity.id
_entity.type
_entity.pdbx_description
1 polymer ?
#
loop_
_entity_poly.entity_id
_entity_poly.type
_entity_poly.pdbx_seq_one_letter_code
_entity_poly.pdbx_strand_id
1 'polypeptide(L)'
;MQVQEHDTGPDPTAILVGSGISALTLGLGYASFGIVTTMIFAAGFVGGLFMWLALPSRATWQDIKVPFWLALLLFAVHRVEENVSGFFQKLSEITAEQTPSLTSPALILLVLISVGCWVSIPALVAKRYSIGNYFAWTFFASMGFTELAHILVFPFFDSDPKLYFPGMASVVFLAPAAWWGMWRLSRRRPALQ
;
A
#
# COMPACT_ATOMS: atom_id res chain seq x y z
N MET A 1 33.16 17.17 -11.90
CA MET A 1 31.78 17.29 -12.41
C MET A 1 30.85 17.17 -11.21
N GLN A 2 30.42 18.30 -10.63
CA GLN A 2 29.50 18.28 -9.50
C GLN A 2 28.13 17.86 -10.04
N VAL A 3 27.70 16.65 -9.68
CA VAL A 3 26.30 16.26 -9.86
C VAL A 3 25.52 17.12 -8.88
N GLN A 4 24.79 18.10 -9.41
CA GLN A 4 23.86 18.92 -8.64
C GLN A 4 22.90 17.93 -7.96
N GLU A 5 23.02 17.77 -6.63
CA GLU A 5 22.04 17.02 -5.86
C GLU A 5 20.71 17.77 -5.98
N HIS A 6 19.89 17.38 -6.94
CA HIS A 6 18.55 17.90 -7.08
C HIS A 6 17.76 17.39 -5.87
N ASP A 7 17.64 18.24 -4.85
CA ASP A 7 16.78 18.04 -3.69
C ASP A 7 15.33 18.07 -4.17
N THR A 8 14.88 17.00 -4.80
CA THR A 8 13.54 16.95 -5.37
C THR A 8 12.60 16.35 -4.36
N GLY A 9 12.12 17.23 -3.48
CA GLY A 9 10.76 17.09 -2.99
C GLY A 9 9.77 16.90 -4.16
N PRO A 10 8.52 16.52 -3.87
CA PRO A 10 7.55 16.19 -4.90
C PRO A 10 7.37 17.34 -5.89
N ASP A 11 7.72 17.11 -7.17
CA ASP A 11 7.46 18.08 -8.24
C ASP A 11 5.97 18.11 -8.59
N PRO A 12 5.43 19.25 -9.10
CA PRO A 12 4.00 19.39 -9.35
C PRO A 12 3.40 18.32 -10.26
N THR A 13 4.16 17.84 -11.25
CA THR A 13 3.72 16.78 -12.17
C THR A 13 3.58 15.46 -11.42
N ALA A 14 4.57 15.09 -10.61
CA ALA A 14 4.49 13.89 -9.78
C ALA A 14 3.33 13.97 -8.77
N ILE A 15 3.07 15.14 -8.17
CA ILE A 15 1.92 15.32 -7.25
C ILE A 15 0.61 15.07 -8.00
N LEU A 16 0.44 15.65 -9.18
CA LEU A 16 -0.76 15.49 -10.00
C LEU A 16 -0.96 14.02 -10.38
N VAL A 17 0.09 13.36 -10.87
CA VAL A 17 0.05 11.93 -11.24
C VAL A 17 -0.23 11.05 -10.02
N GLY A 18 0.45 11.27 -8.90
CA GLY A 18 0.25 10.51 -7.67
C GLY A 18 -1.18 10.66 -7.11
N SER A 19 -1.69 11.90 -7.09
CA SER A 19 -3.07 12.18 -6.67
C SER A 19 -4.09 11.54 -7.62
N GLY A 20 -3.85 11.59 -8.93
CA GLY A 20 -4.69 10.93 -9.94
C GLY A 20 -4.70 9.41 -9.78
N ILE A 21 -3.55 8.78 -9.53
CA ILE A 21 -3.45 7.34 -9.26
C ILE A 21 -4.18 6.98 -7.97
N SER A 22 -4.03 7.76 -6.89
CA SER A 22 -4.77 7.56 -5.65
C SER A 22 -6.28 7.62 -5.89
N ALA A 23 -6.77 8.68 -6.53
CA ALA A 23 -8.18 8.87 -6.81
C ALA A 23 -8.76 7.76 -7.70
N LEU A 24 -8.03 7.38 -8.76
CA LEU A 24 -8.43 6.29 -9.65
C LEU A 24 -8.48 4.96 -8.91
N THR A 25 -7.49 4.66 -8.08
CA THR A 25 -7.45 3.42 -7.30
C THR A 25 -8.61 3.33 -6.31
N LEU A 26 -8.94 4.44 -5.62
CA LEU A 26 -10.08 4.49 -4.72
C LEU A 26 -11.42 4.41 -5.47
N GLY A 27 -11.55 5.05 -6.63
CA GLY A 27 -12.73 4.93 -7.48
C GLY A 27 -12.96 3.49 -7.96
N LEU A 28 -11.89 2.78 -8.35
CA LEU A 28 -11.96 1.37 -8.73
C LEU A 28 -12.23 0.45 -7.52
N GLY A 29 -11.67 0.80 -6.36
CA GLY A 29 -11.97 0.13 -5.09
C GLY A 29 -13.46 0.23 -4.76
N TYR A 30 -14.05 1.42 -4.89
CA TYR A 30 -15.48 1.64 -4.66
C TYR A 30 -16.33 0.85 -5.63
N ALA A 31 -15.99 0.88 -6.92
CA ALA A 31 -16.68 0.13 -7.95
C ALA A 31 -16.60 -1.40 -7.77
N SER A 32 -15.56 -1.90 -7.08
CA SER A 32 -15.32 -3.35 -6.92
C SER A 32 -15.79 -3.90 -5.57
N PHE A 33 -15.69 -3.11 -4.50
CA PHE A 33 -15.84 -3.59 -3.11
C PHE A 33 -16.76 -2.72 -2.24
N GLY A 34 -17.39 -1.70 -2.81
CA GLY A 34 -18.28 -0.79 -2.07
C GLY A 34 -17.54 0.17 -1.15
N ILE A 35 -18.30 0.94 -0.38
CA ILE A 35 -17.78 2.08 0.39
C ILE A 35 -16.89 1.66 1.57
N VAL A 36 -17.26 0.61 2.31
CA VAL A 36 -16.57 0.20 3.54
C VAL A 36 -15.13 -0.21 3.23
N THR A 37 -14.96 -1.14 2.29
CA THR A 37 -13.63 -1.60 1.86
C THR A 37 -12.80 -0.48 1.25
N THR A 38 -13.44 0.44 0.53
CA THR A 38 -12.74 1.60 -0.05
C THR A 38 -12.20 2.56 1.01
N MET A 39 -12.94 2.77 2.09
CA MET A 39 -12.45 3.58 3.22
C MET A 39 -11.24 2.94 3.90
N ILE A 40 -11.18 1.61 3.95
CA ILE A 40 -10.00 0.90 4.43
C ILE A 40 -8.83 1.10 3.46
N PHE A 41 -9.03 0.94 2.15
CA PHE A 41 -7.98 1.21 1.14
C PHE A 41 -7.48 2.66 1.17
N ALA A 42 -8.34 3.61 1.52
CA ALA A 42 -7.95 5.02 1.65
C ALA A 42 -6.86 5.23 2.70
N ALA A 43 -6.81 4.41 3.77
CA ALA A 43 -5.72 4.49 4.76
C ALA A 43 -4.34 4.32 4.13
N GLY A 44 -4.20 3.39 3.18
CA GLY A 44 -2.96 3.15 2.44
C GLY A 44 -2.66 4.22 1.39
N PHE A 45 -3.62 4.53 0.51
CA PHE A 45 -3.39 5.46 -0.60
C PHE A 45 -3.32 6.92 -0.16
N VAL A 46 -4.31 7.39 0.61
CA VAL A 46 -4.34 8.77 1.12
C VAL A 46 -3.27 8.95 2.20
N GLY A 47 -3.11 7.97 3.10
CA GLY A 47 -2.04 8.00 4.09
C GLY A 47 -0.65 8.05 3.46
N GLY A 48 -0.40 7.20 2.45
CA GLY A 48 0.86 7.21 1.70
C GLY A 48 1.09 8.51 0.93
N LEU A 49 0.06 9.06 0.28
CA LEU A 49 0.13 10.36 -0.38
C LEU A 49 0.47 11.48 0.62
N PHE A 50 -0.24 11.54 1.75
CA PHE A 50 0.00 12.51 2.80
C PHE A 50 1.43 12.41 3.35
N MET A 51 1.90 11.19 3.66
CA MET A 51 3.24 10.98 4.19
C MET A 51 4.34 11.32 3.17
N TRP A 52 4.12 11.03 1.90
CA TRP A 52 5.06 11.42 0.85
C TRP A 52 5.18 12.95 0.72
N LEU A 53 4.07 13.68 0.85
CA LEU A 53 4.07 15.15 0.80
C LEU A 53 4.64 15.79 2.07
N ALA A 54 4.36 15.19 3.23
CA ALA A 54 4.71 15.75 4.54
C ALA A 54 6.13 15.38 4.99
N LEU A 55 6.63 14.22 4.61
CA LEU A 55 7.90 13.68 5.10
C LEU A 55 9.00 13.78 4.04
N PRO A 56 10.22 14.18 4.43
CA PRO A 56 11.36 14.23 3.53
C PRO A 56 11.74 12.81 3.09
N SER A 57 11.68 12.51 1.79
CA SER A 57 12.08 11.20 1.24
C SER A 57 13.38 11.32 0.46
N ARG A 58 14.52 11.19 1.15
CA ARG A 58 15.85 11.13 0.53
C ARG A 58 16.41 9.70 0.44
N ALA A 59 15.60 8.71 0.79
CA ALA A 59 15.99 7.32 0.74
C ALA A 59 16.38 6.91 -0.68
N THR A 60 17.45 6.11 -0.76
CA THR A 60 17.87 5.45 -1.98
C THR A 60 17.20 4.09 -2.09
N TRP A 61 17.21 3.48 -3.28
CA TRP A 61 16.74 2.10 -3.41
C TRP A 61 17.46 1.16 -2.43
N GLN A 62 18.76 1.36 -2.18
CA GLN A 62 19.52 0.55 -1.22
C GLN A 62 19.01 0.67 0.21
N ASP A 63 18.39 1.79 0.58
CA ASP A 63 17.85 1.99 1.92
C ASP A 63 16.59 1.19 2.19
N ILE A 64 15.78 0.98 1.15
CA ILE A 64 14.46 0.36 1.25
C ILE A 64 14.40 -1.02 0.62
N LYS A 65 15.43 -1.46 -0.11
CA LYS A 65 15.46 -2.74 -0.83
C LYS A 65 15.05 -3.91 0.06
N VAL A 66 15.64 -4.01 1.25
CA VAL A 66 15.37 -5.12 2.17
C VAL A 66 13.93 -5.08 2.71
N PRO A 67 13.45 -3.99 3.35
CA PRO A 67 12.06 -3.94 3.81
C PRO A 67 11.05 -4.06 2.67
N PHE A 68 11.36 -3.58 1.47
CA PHE A 68 10.49 -3.73 0.30
C PHE A 68 10.28 -5.19 -0.07
N TRP A 69 11.36 -5.95 -0.30
CA TRP A 69 11.24 -7.36 -0.68
C TRP A 69 10.65 -8.21 0.43
N LEU A 70 10.96 -7.88 1.70
CA LEU A 70 10.37 -8.55 2.85
C LEU A 70 8.87 -8.31 2.92
N ALA A 71 8.41 -7.06 2.82
CA ALA A 71 7.00 -6.72 2.83
C ALA A 71 6.26 -7.32 1.62
N LEU A 72 6.88 -7.34 0.43
CA LEU A 72 6.27 -7.93 -0.75
C LEU A 72 6.10 -9.46 -0.61
N LEU A 73 7.10 -10.15 -0.05
CA LEU A 73 7.01 -11.57 0.25
C LEU A 73 5.92 -11.85 1.30
N LEU A 74 5.91 -11.08 2.39
CA LEU A 74 4.90 -11.23 3.44
C LEU A 74 3.49 -10.91 2.93
N PHE A 75 3.34 -9.96 2.01
CA PHE A 75 2.07 -9.69 1.34
C PHE A 75 1.63 -10.85 0.45
N ALA A 76 2.55 -11.50 -0.27
CA ALA A 76 2.22 -12.70 -1.03
C ALA A 76 1.73 -13.83 -0.11
N VAL A 77 2.39 -14.03 1.05
CA VAL A 77 1.93 -14.97 2.08
C VAL A 77 0.57 -14.57 2.64
N HIS A 78 0.35 -13.28 2.92
CA HIS A 78 -0.92 -12.73 3.38
C HIS A 78 -2.06 -13.02 2.40
N ARG A 79 -1.85 -12.76 1.10
CA ARG A 79 -2.82 -13.10 0.04
C ARG A 79 -3.13 -14.59 -0.03
N VAL A 80 -2.15 -15.45 0.21
CA VAL A 80 -2.37 -16.92 0.27
C VAL A 80 -3.22 -17.28 1.49
N GLU A 81 -2.91 -16.74 2.67
CA GLU A 81 -3.71 -16.93 3.89
C GLU A 81 -5.16 -16.50 3.66
N GLU A 82 -5.38 -15.29 3.17
CA GLU A 82 -6.72 -14.75 2.87
C GLU A 82 -7.49 -15.65 1.90
N ASN A 83 -6.84 -16.15 0.85
CA ASN A 83 -7.47 -17.00 -0.13
C ASN A 83 -7.86 -18.38 0.45
N VAL A 84 -6.97 -19.01 1.22
CA VAL A 84 -7.22 -20.33 1.82
C VAL A 84 -8.25 -20.26 2.94
N SER A 85 -8.30 -19.15 3.69
CA SER A 85 -9.23 -18.96 4.80
C SER A 85 -10.54 -18.27 4.42
N GLY A 86 -10.75 -17.92 3.15
CA GLY A 86 -12.04 -17.42 2.65
C GLY A 86 -12.32 -15.95 2.97
N PHE A 87 -11.30 -15.08 2.95
CA PHE A 87 -11.44 -13.65 3.26
C PHE A 87 -12.60 -12.96 2.53
N PHE A 88 -12.71 -13.13 1.20
CA PHE A 88 -13.77 -12.45 0.44
C PHE A 88 -15.18 -12.91 0.82
N GLN A 89 -15.35 -14.18 1.20
CA GLN A 89 -16.63 -14.67 1.69
C GLN A 89 -16.98 -13.97 3.01
N LYS A 90 -16.07 -13.98 3.98
CA LYS A 90 -16.25 -13.27 5.25
C LYS A 90 -16.50 -11.77 5.05
N LEU A 91 -15.77 -11.13 4.15
CA LEU A 91 -15.93 -9.71 3.85
C LEU A 91 -17.33 -9.42 3.29
N SER A 92 -17.83 -10.27 2.39
CA SER A 92 -19.18 -10.17 1.84
C SER A 92 -20.25 -10.30 2.93
N GLU A 93 -20.07 -11.23 3.88
CA GLU A 93 -20.98 -11.46 5.00
C GLU A 93 -21.10 -10.22 5.92
N ILE A 94 -19.99 -9.56 6.24
CA ILE A 94 -19.98 -8.40 7.15
C ILE A 94 -20.31 -7.06 6.47
N THR A 95 -20.13 -6.95 5.16
CA THR A 95 -20.40 -5.70 4.41
C THR A 95 -21.74 -5.72 3.66
N ALA A 96 -22.36 -6.90 3.52
CA ALA A 96 -23.49 -7.15 2.63
C ALA A 96 -23.22 -6.82 1.14
N GLU A 97 -21.94 -6.61 0.77
CA GLU A 97 -21.50 -6.41 -0.61
C GLU A 97 -21.20 -7.75 -1.27
N GLN A 98 -21.39 -7.86 -2.58
CA GLN A 98 -21.05 -9.08 -3.31
C GLN A 98 -19.54 -9.20 -3.52
N THR A 99 -19.00 -10.41 -3.41
CA THR A 99 -17.63 -10.69 -3.84
C THR A 99 -17.48 -10.33 -5.32
N PRO A 100 -16.54 -9.44 -5.68
CA PRO A 100 -16.39 -9.05 -7.08
C PRO A 100 -15.95 -10.21 -7.96
N SER A 101 -16.50 -10.25 -9.18
CA SER A 101 -16.08 -11.22 -10.19
C SER A 101 -14.60 -11.02 -10.55
N LEU A 102 -13.86 -12.13 -10.67
CA LEU A 102 -12.46 -12.12 -11.16
C LEU A 102 -12.33 -11.58 -12.59
N THR A 103 -13.42 -11.60 -13.37
CA THR A 103 -13.47 -11.04 -14.72
C THR A 103 -13.94 -9.58 -14.75
N SER A 104 -14.21 -8.97 -13.58
CA SER A 104 -14.61 -7.56 -13.49
C SER A 104 -13.51 -6.64 -14.03
N PRO A 105 -13.81 -5.79 -15.03
CA PRO A 105 -12.84 -4.82 -15.53
C PRO A 105 -12.31 -3.88 -14.45
N ALA A 106 -13.16 -3.49 -13.49
CA ALA A 106 -12.77 -2.62 -12.39
C ALA A 106 -11.75 -3.29 -11.46
N LEU A 107 -11.97 -4.56 -11.11
CA LEU A 107 -11.05 -5.33 -10.28
C LEU A 107 -9.72 -5.59 -11.01
N ILE A 108 -9.78 -5.98 -12.28
CA ILE A 108 -8.58 -6.20 -13.10
C ILE A 108 -7.75 -4.91 -13.17
N LEU A 109 -8.39 -3.77 -13.47
CA LEU A 109 -7.70 -2.50 -13.56
C LEU A 109 -7.13 -2.05 -12.21
N LEU A 110 -7.87 -2.28 -11.12
CA LEU A 110 -7.41 -2.01 -9.76
C LEU A 110 -6.12 -2.76 -9.44
N VAL A 111 -6.08 -4.08 -9.73
CA VAL A 111 -4.90 -4.93 -9.52
C VAL A 111 -3.75 -4.48 -10.40
N LEU A 112 -3.99 -4.25 -11.69
CA LEU A 112 -2.96 -3.82 -12.64
C LEU A 112 -2.33 -2.49 -12.22
N ILE A 113 -3.14 -1.52 -11.78
CA ILE A 113 -2.63 -0.22 -11.33
C ILE A 113 -1.86 -0.38 -10.02
N SER A 114 -2.47 -1.00 -9.00
CA SER A 114 -1.86 -1.11 -7.67
C SER A 114 -0.58 -1.93 -7.70
N VAL A 115 -0.66 -3.19 -8.13
CA VAL A 115 0.50 -4.09 -8.21
C VAL A 115 1.51 -3.59 -9.23
N GLY A 116 1.05 -3.05 -10.38
CA GLY A 116 1.92 -2.44 -11.40
C GLY A 116 2.76 -1.30 -10.84
N CYS A 117 2.15 -0.40 -10.05
CA CYS A 117 2.87 0.65 -9.36
C CYS A 117 3.89 0.04 -8.37
N TRP A 118 3.50 -0.98 -7.60
CA TRP A 118 4.40 -1.59 -6.61
C TRP A 118 5.61 -2.28 -7.23
N VAL A 119 5.44 -3.06 -8.30
CA VAL A 119 6.56 -3.73 -8.98
C VAL A 119 7.50 -2.75 -9.70
N SER A 120 7.02 -1.54 -9.99
CA SER A 120 7.83 -0.48 -10.60
C SER A 120 8.73 0.27 -9.60
N ILE A 121 8.46 0.16 -8.29
CA ILE A 121 9.20 0.85 -7.22
C ILE A 121 10.73 0.67 -7.34
N PRO A 122 11.27 -0.56 -7.49
CA PRO A 122 12.72 -0.76 -7.57
C PRO A 122 13.36 0.07 -8.69
N ALA A 123 12.74 0.10 -9.87
CA ALA A 123 13.26 0.82 -11.02
C ALA A 123 13.13 2.34 -10.86
N LEU A 124 11.97 2.82 -10.38
CA LEU A 124 11.70 4.25 -10.26
C LEU A 124 12.51 4.90 -9.12
N VAL A 125 12.62 4.24 -7.97
CA VAL A 125 13.42 4.73 -6.84
C VAL A 125 14.91 4.66 -7.16
N ALA A 126 15.39 3.61 -7.85
CA ALA A 126 16.79 3.54 -8.29
C ALA A 126 17.16 4.68 -9.25
N LYS A 127 16.22 5.09 -10.11
CA LYS A 127 16.37 6.23 -11.03
C LYS A 127 16.06 7.59 -10.41
N ARG A 128 15.74 7.63 -9.10
CA ARG A 128 15.41 8.87 -8.36
C ARG A 128 14.19 9.62 -8.91
N TYR A 129 13.25 8.92 -9.53
CA TYR A 129 11.99 9.56 -9.89
C TYR A 129 11.14 9.81 -8.66
N SER A 130 10.64 11.04 -8.53
CA SER A 130 9.79 11.50 -7.43
C SER A 130 8.58 10.59 -7.23
N ILE A 131 7.93 10.18 -8.32
CA ILE A 131 6.78 9.25 -8.29
C ILE A 131 7.13 7.85 -7.75
N GLY A 132 8.40 7.42 -7.85
CA GLY A 132 8.85 6.17 -7.25
C GLY A 132 8.79 6.22 -5.72
N ASN A 133 9.08 7.38 -5.11
CA ASN A 133 8.93 7.57 -3.66
C ASN A 133 7.45 7.55 -3.25
N TYR A 134 6.56 8.17 -4.03
CA TYR A 134 5.11 8.07 -3.82
C TYR A 134 4.63 6.61 -3.82
N PHE A 135 5.05 5.81 -4.80
CA PHE A 135 4.68 4.38 -4.84
C PHE A 135 5.24 3.62 -3.64
N ALA A 136 6.46 3.91 -3.20
CA ALA A 136 7.03 3.30 -2.01
C ALA A 136 6.24 3.66 -0.74
N TRP A 137 5.85 4.94 -0.58
CA TRP A 137 5.04 5.40 0.54
C TRP A 137 3.67 4.74 0.57
N THR A 138 2.97 4.69 -0.57
CA THR A 138 1.65 4.04 -0.65
C THR A 138 1.74 2.53 -0.49
N PHE A 139 2.77 1.87 -1.03
CA PHE A 139 3.01 0.45 -0.79
C PHE A 139 3.15 0.15 0.70
N PHE A 140 4.08 0.82 1.40
CA PHE A 140 4.29 0.53 2.82
C PHE A 140 3.11 1.02 3.69
N ALA A 141 2.44 2.11 3.33
CA ALA A 141 1.25 2.55 4.06
C ALA A 141 0.09 1.56 3.90
N SER A 142 -0.11 0.99 2.71
CA SER A 142 -1.11 -0.07 2.51
C SER A 142 -0.79 -1.30 3.35
N MET A 143 0.44 -1.83 3.25
CA MET A 143 0.84 -3.01 4.03
C MET A 143 0.86 -2.76 5.56
N GLY A 144 1.14 -1.52 5.97
CA GLY A 144 1.30 -1.15 7.37
C GLY A 144 0.04 -0.65 8.07
N PHE A 145 -0.93 -0.09 7.34
CA PHE A 145 -2.16 0.46 7.92
C PHE A 145 -3.42 -0.19 7.38
N THR A 146 -3.55 -0.34 6.06
CA THR A 146 -4.74 -0.95 5.44
C THR A 146 -4.92 -2.37 5.97
N GLU A 147 -3.85 -3.18 5.95
CA GLU A 147 -3.91 -4.58 6.37
C GLU A 147 -4.21 -4.74 7.87
N LEU A 148 -3.94 -3.73 8.70
CA LEU A 148 -4.34 -3.78 10.11
C LEU A 148 -5.85 -3.85 10.30
N ALA A 149 -6.66 -3.55 9.28
CA ALA A 149 -8.10 -3.73 9.32
C ALA A 149 -8.49 -5.17 9.68
N HIS A 150 -7.67 -6.16 9.34
CA HIS A 150 -7.87 -7.57 9.71
C HIS A 150 -7.92 -7.81 11.22
N ILE A 151 -7.24 -6.97 12.00
CA ILE A 151 -7.23 -7.06 13.46
C ILE A 151 -8.10 -5.96 14.09
N LEU A 152 -8.08 -4.75 13.54
CA LEU A 152 -8.63 -3.56 14.18
C LEU A 152 -10.03 -3.17 13.70
N VAL A 153 -10.48 -3.69 12.56
CA VAL A 153 -11.73 -3.25 11.92
C VAL A 153 -12.66 -4.43 11.69
N PHE A 154 -12.30 -5.40 10.86
CA PHE A 154 -13.19 -6.49 10.45
C PHE A 154 -13.77 -7.32 11.60
N PRO A 155 -13.01 -7.70 12.65
CA PRO A 155 -13.57 -8.48 13.76
C PRO A 155 -14.73 -7.79 14.48
N PHE A 156 -14.80 -6.45 14.47
CA PHE A 156 -15.89 -5.70 15.13
C PHE A 156 -17.20 -5.69 14.33
N PHE A 157 -17.20 -6.13 13.08
CA PHE A 157 -18.40 -6.32 12.27
C PHE A 157 -18.88 -7.77 12.23
N ASP A 158 -18.07 -8.72 12.73
CA ASP A 158 -18.46 -10.12 12.85
C ASP A 158 -19.35 -10.31 14.09
N SER A 159 -20.30 -11.23 13.99
CA SER A 159 -21.24 -11.58 15.06
C SER A 159 -20.54 -12.25 16.26
N ASP A 160 -19.37 -12.83 16.04
CA ASP A 160 -18.47 -13.33 17.09
C ASP A 160 -17.07 -12.71 16.95
N PRO A 161 -16.81 -11.57 17.59
CA PRO A 161 -15.56 -10.82 17.46
C PRO A 161 -14.33 -11.52 18.05
N LYS A 162 -14.49 -12.67 18.71
CA LYS A 162 -13.38 -13.47 19.25
C LYS A 162 -12.85 -14.49 18.25
N LEU A 163 -13.55 -14.70 17.14
CA LEU A 163 -13.12 -15.61 16.09
C LEU A 163 -12.04 -14.98 15.21
N TYR A 164 -11.12 -15.82 14.76
CA TYR A 164 -10.09 -15.45 13.81
C TYR A 164 -10.71 -14.91 12.51
N PHE A 165 -10.18 -13.78 12.03
CA PHE A 165 -10.49 -13.21 10.73
C PHE A 165 -9.36 -13.55 9.74
N PRO A 166 -9.67 -14.06 8.53
CA PRO A 166 -8.69 -14.31 7.47
C PRO A 166 -7.69 -13.17 7.32
N GLY A 167 -6.39 -13.42 7.42
CA GLY A 167 -5.33 -12.40 7.30
C GLY A 167 -4.75 -11.88 8.61
N MET A 168 -5.37 -12.17 9.77
CA MET A 168 -4.86 -11.73 11.08
C MET A 168 -3.48 -12.29 11.42
N ALA A 169 -3.13 -13.50 10.96
CA ALA A 169 -1.88 -14.13 11.37
C ALA A 169 -0.68 -13.53 10.64
N SER A 170 -0.75 -13.39 9.32
CA SER A 170 0.34 -12.80 8.52
C SER A 170 0.49 -11.30 8.73
N VAL A 171 -0.58 -10.55 9.03
CA VAL A 171 -0.47 -9.10 9.20
C VAL A 171 0.42 -8.71 10.40
N VAL A 172 0.47 -9.56 11.44
CA VAL A 172 1.37 -9.40 12.59
C VAL A 172 2.84 -9.27 12.16
N PHE A 173 3.23 -9.90 11.05
CA PHE A 173 4.58 -9.78 10.49
C PHE A 173 4.67 -8.75 9.36
N LEU A 174 3.64 -8.66 8.51
CA LEU A 174 3.59 -7.76 7.37
C LEU A 174 3.65 -6.29 7.80
N ALA A 175 2.82 -5.88 8.77
CA ALA A 175 2.73 -4.48 9.17
C ALA A 175 4.05 -3.96 9.78
N PRO A 176 4.73 -4.68 10.70
CA PRO A 176 6.06 -4.26 11.17
C PRO A 176 7.12 -4.17 10.06
N ALA A 177 7.13 -5.10 9.09
CA ALA A 177 8.04 -5.02 7.96
C ALA A 177 7.77 -3.77 7.10
N ALA A 178 6.50 -3.42 6.92
CA ALA A 178 6.10 -2.22 6.20
C ALA A 178 6.49 -0.93 6.94
N TRP A 179 6.25 -0.87 8.25
CA TRP A 179 6.67 0.27 9.09
C TRP A 179 8.19 0.44 9.12
N TRP A 180 8.93 -0.67 9.10
CA TRP A 180 10.39 -0.59 8.93
C TRP A 180 10.76 0.07 7.60
N GLY A 181 10.06 -0.27 6.51
CA GLY A 181 10.19 0.41 5.21
C GLY A 181 9.88 1.91 5.27
N MET A 182 8.78 2.29 5.92
CA MET A 182 8.41 3.70 6.12
C MET A 182 9.45 4.46 6.94
N TRP A 183 9.97 3.85 8.00
CA TRP A 183 11.04 4.41 8.79
C TRP A 183 12.31 4.61 7.95
N ARG A 184 12.66 3.65 7.09
CA ARG A 184 13.80 3.82 6.15
C ARG A 184 13.55 4.95 5.15
N LEU A 185 12.32 5.09 4.64
CA LEU A 185 11.93 6.18 3.72
C LEU A 185 12.04 7.57 4.37
N SER A 186 11.62 7.71 5.63
CA SER A 186 11.60 9.00 6.34
C SER A 186 12.97 9.45 6.80
N ARG A 187 13.98 8.58 6.78
CA ARG A 187 15.34 8.94 7.18
C ARG A 187 16.01 9.81 6.12
N ARG A 188 16.41 11.00 6.54
CA ARG A 188 17.36 11.84 5.80
C ARG A 188 18.74 11.18 5.85
N ARG A 189 19.35 10.94 4.69
CA ARG A 189 20.80 10.82 4.63
C ARG A 189 21.40 12.23 4.73
N PRO A 190 22.50 12.42 5.48
CA PRO A 190 23.33 13.61 5.34
C PRO A 190 23.75 13.71 3.87
N ALA A 191 23.78 14.92 3.31
CA ALA A 191 24.43 15.13 2.02
C ALA A 191 25.86 14.61 2.15
N LEU A 192 26.28 13.76 1.22
CA LEU A 192 27.70 13.39 1.14
C LEU A 192 28.44 14.68 0.76
N GLN A 193 29.26 15.19 1.69
CA GLN A 193 30.18 16.30 1.43
C GLN A 193 31.27 15.86 0.45
#